data_AF-A0AAW2SK05-F1
#
_entry.id   AF-A0AAW2SK05-F1
#
_cell.length_a   1.000
_cell.length_b   1.000
_cell.length_c   1.000
_cell.angle_alpha   90.00
_cell.angle_beta   90.00
_cell.angle_gamma   90.00
#
_symmetry.space_group_name_H-M   'P 1'
#
loop_
_entity.id
_entity.type
_entity.pdbx_description
1 polymer ?
#
loop_
_entity_poly.entity_id
_entity_poly.type
_entity_poly.pdbx_seq_one_letter_code
_entity_poly.pdbx_strand_id
1 'polypeptide(L)'
;MPFDVFVANFQFMSNDKFKSVEHRLLASNAGPRISVAIFFGRDSEPSSKVYAPIKELLSEDNPPKYSSTMAKLAMALCNRYWNPTLQV
;
A
#
# COMPACT_ATOMS: atom_id res chain seq x y z
N MET A 1 -9.47 -16.22 -2.02
CA MET A 1 -9.34 -15.05 -1.11
C MET A 1 -8.83 -13.92 -1.96
N PRO A 2 -9.59 -12.82 -2.12
CA PRO A 2 -9.32 -11.89 -3.20
C PRO A 2 -8.03 -11.13 -2.89
N PHE A 3 -7.11 -11.17 -3.84
CA PHE A 3 -5.77 -10.61 -3.78
C PHE A 3 -5.77 -9.06 -3.80
N ASP A 4 -6.95 -8.44 -3.65
CA ASP A 4 -7.22 -7.02 -3.89
C ASP A 4 -6.83 -6.07 -2.73
N VAL A 5 -6.24 -6.58 -1.63
CA VAL A 5 -5.85 -5.72 -0.49
C VAL A 5 -4.37 -5.28 -0.59
N PHE A 6 -3.94 -4.88 -1.79
CA PHE A 6 -2.71 -4.11 -2.00
C PHE A 6 -3.08 -2.67 -2.40
N VAL A 7 -3.79 -1.95 -1.52
CA VAL A 7 -3.81 -0.49 -1.64
C VAL A 7 -2.42 -0.01 -1.26
N ALA A 8 -1.55 0.16 -2.25
CA ALA A 8 -0.27 0.80 -2.05
C ALA A 8 -0.51 2.19 -1.48
N ASN A 9 0.22 2.55 -0.42
CA ASN A 9 0.08 3.83 0.28
C ASN A 9 0.04 5.04 -0.68
N PHE A 10 0.76 4.93 -1.80
CA PHE A 10 0.81 5.94 -2.85
C PHE A 10 -0.53 6.16 -3.56
N GLN A 11 -1.30 5.11 -3.83
CA GLN A 11 -2.62 5.23 -4.46
C GLN A 11 -3.61 5.97 -3.56
N PHE A 12 -3.61 5.59 -2.28
CA PHE A 12 -4.43 6.24 -1.26
C PHE A 12 -4.06 7.73 -1.10
N MET A 13 -2.77 8.04 -0.90
CA MET A 13 -2.31 9.42 -0.65
C MET A 13 -2.55 10.33 -1.86
N SER A 14 -2.51 9.77 -3.07
CA SER A 14 -2.65 10.52 -4.31
C SER A 14 -4.08 10.60 -4.86
N ASN A 15 -5.07 10.09 -4.11
CA ASN A 15 -6.48 10.08 -4.53
C ASN A 15 -6.70 9.41 -5.91
N ASP A 16 -6.10 8.24 -6.13
CA ASP A 16 -6.05 7.48 -7.41
C ASP A 16 -5.24 8.10 -8.55
N LYS A 17 -4.49 9.19 -8.32
CA LYS A 17 -3.60 9.71 -9.36
C LYS A 17 -2.51 8.70 -9.73
N PHE A 18 -2.04 7.93 -8.76
CA PHE A 18 -1.21 6.75 -8.98
C PHE A 18 -2.01 5.49 -8.68
N LYS A 19 -1.94 4.50 -9.57
CA LYS A 19 -2.60 3.21 -9.37
C LYS A 19 -1.57 2.19 -8.90
N SER A 20 -1.89 1.50 -7.82
CA SER A 20 -1.18 0.27 -7.44
C SER A 20 -1.44 -0.78 -8.52
N VAL A 21 -0.39 -1.48 -8.94
CA VAL A 21 -0.51 -2.52 -9.96
C VAL A 21 -0.06 -3.86 -9.38
N GLU A 22 -0.82 -4.90 -9.71
CA GLU A 22 -0.43 -6.26 -9.42
C GLU A 22 0.78 -6.64 -10.28
N HIS A 23 1.80 -7.20 -9.64
CA HIS A 23 2.97 -7.73 -10.31
C HIS A 23 3.12 -9.22 -9.99
N ARG A 24 3.34 -10.04 -11.01
CA ARG A 24 3.59 -11.48 -10.88
C ARG A 24 4.92 -11.83 -11.53
N LEU A 25 5.74 -12.59 -10.80
CA LEU A 25 6.99 -13.15 -11.33
C LEU A 25 6.72 -14.59 -11.79
N LEU A 26 7.07 -14.89 -13.04
CA LEU A 26 7.06 -16.26 -13.55
C LEU A 26 8.38 -16.96 -13.19
N ALA A 27 8.30 -18.16 -12.64
CA ALA A 27 9.47 -19.02 -12.47
C ALA A 27 9.91 -19.55 -13.84
N SER A 28 11.19 -19.40 -14.17
CA SER A 28 11.76 -19.94 -15.42
C SER A 28 12.57 -21.20 -15.12
N ASN A 29 12.52 -22.18 -16.01
CA ASN A 29 13.35 -23.39 -15.91
C ASN A 29 14.78 -23.21 -16.45
N ALA A 30 15.15 -21.98 -16.87
CA ALA A 30 16.42 -21.69 -17.53
C ALA A 30 17.61 -21.44 -16.56
N GLY A 31 17.37 -21.50 -15.25
CA GLY A 31 18.40 -21.34 -14.21
C GLY A 31 17.97 -20.41 -13.06
N PRO A 32 18.80 -20.25 -12.02
CA PRO A 32 18.49 -19.43 -10.85
C PRO A 32 18.37 -17.94 -11.23
N ARG A 33 17.29 -17.29 -10.79
CA ARG A 33 17.09 -15.83 -10.91
C ARG A 33 17.07 -15.20 -9.52
N ILE A 34 17.96 -14.24 -9.29
CA ILE A 34 18.04 -13.49 -8.03
C ILE A 34 17.53 -12.07 -8.29
N SER A 35 16.62 -11.61 -7.44
CA SER A 35 16.10 -10.24 -7.46
C SER A 35 15.93 -9.75 -6.02
N VAL A 36 16.27 -8.49 -5.77
CA VAL A 36 16.10 -7.83 -4.47
C VAL A 36 15.08 -6.72 -4.62
N ALA A 37 14.06 -6.72 -3.77
CA ALA A 37 13.06 -5.65 -3.72
C ALA A 37 13.29 -4.79 -2.47
N ILE A 38 13.14 -3.47 -2.62
CA ILE A 38 13.19 -2.50 -1.52
C ILE A 38 11.81 -1.85 -1.42
N PHE A 39 11.23 -1.86 -0.22
CA PHE A 39 9.92 -1.28 0.05
C PHE A 39 10.08 -0.05 0.94
N PHE A 40 9.50 1.07 0.52
CA PHE A 40 9.44 2.30 1.33
C PHE A 40 8.08 2.39 2.01
N GLY A 41 8.09 2.47 3.34
CA GLY A 41 6.90 2.61 4.16
C GLY A 41 7.16 3.58 5.31
N ARG A 42 6.09 4.04 5.95
CA ARG A 42 6.20 4.75 7.24
C ARG A 42 6.32 3.70 8.35
N ASP A 43 7.03 4.04 9.41
CA ASP A 43 7.19 3.16 10.57
C ASP A 43 5.84 2.73 11.14
N SER A 44 5.76 1.48 11.63
CA SER A 44 4.56 0.87 12.21
C SER A 44 4.11 1.52 13.52
N GLU A 45 4.89 2.47 14.03
CA GLU A 45 4.58 3.19 15.26
C GLU A 45 3.38 4.13 15.01
N PRO A 46 2.44 4.25 15.96
CA PRO A 46 1.29 5.13 15.82
C PRO A 46 1.73 6.59 15.78
N SER A 47 2.16 7.06 14.62
CA SER A 47 2.43 8.47 14.41
C SER A 47 1.10 9.23 14.50
N SER A 48 1.07 10.34 15.24
CA SER A 48 -0.10 11.24 15.32
C SER A 48 -0.57 11.76 13.95
N LYS A 49 0.27 11.64 12.90
CA LYS A 49 -0.09 12.00 11.52
C LYS A 49 -1.16 11.06 10.95
N VAL A 50 -2.37 11.59 10.89
CA VAL A 50 -3.52 11.02 10.20
C VAL A 50 -3.18 10.80 8.72
N TYR A 51 -3.31 9.56 8.25
CA TYR A 51 -3.25 9.26 6.81
C TYR A 51 -4.52 9.82 6.16
N ALA A 52 -4.35 10.71 5.18
CA ALA A 52 -5.43 11.26 4.37
C ALA A 52 -4.89 11.54 2.96
N PRO A 53 -5.76 11.64 1.95
CA PRO A 53 -5.36 12.17 0.65
C PRO A 53 -4.66 13.51 0.79
N ILE A 54 -3.62 13.74 -0.02
CA ILE A 54 -2.85 14.98 0.00
C ILE A 54 -3.78 16.13 -0.41
N LYS A 55 -3.94 17.13 0.46
CA LYS A 55 -4.88 18.24 0.26
C LYS A 55 -4.65 19.00 -1.04
N GLU A 56 -3.39 19.14 -1.47
CA GLU A 56 -3.01 19.82 -2.71
C GLU A 56 -3.48 19.08 -3.99
N LEU A 57 -3.86 17.79 -3.87
CA LEU A 57 -4.39 17.00 -4.98
C LEU A 57 -5.93 16.95 -5.00
N LEU A 58 -6.58 17.58 -4.03
CA LEU A 58 -8.03 17.67 -3.91
C LEU A 58 -8.54 18.95 -4.58
N SER A 59 -9.68 18.85 -5.26
CA SER A 59 -10.38 19.99 -5.88
C SER A 59 -11.89 19.72 -5.86
N GLU A 60 -12.71 20.71 -6.21
CA GLU A 60 -14.17 20.51 -6.33
C GLU A 60 -14.51 19.39 -7.32
N ASP A 61 -13.75 19.29 -8.42
CA ASP A 61 -13.90 18.23 -9.42
C ASP A 61 -13.30 16.88 -9.01
N ASN A 62 -12.41 16.85 -8.00
CA ASN A 62 -11.76 15.64 -7.50
C ASN A 62 -11.84 15.57 -5.96
N PRO A 63 -13.02 15.21 -5.41
CA PRO A 63 -13.21 15.09 -3.97
C PRO A 63 -12.39 13.92 -3.39
N PRO A 64 -12.13 13.92 -2.06
CA PRO A 64 -11.40 12.86 -1.42
C PRO A 64 -12.18 11.54 -1.47
N LYS A 65 -11.63 10.54 -2.16
CA LYS A 65 -12.23 9.20 -2.29
C LYS A 65 -11.98 8.31 -1.09
N TYR A 66 -10.88 8.57 -0.37
CA TYR A 66 -10.46 7.74 0.74
C TYR A 66 -10.48 8.50 2.06
N SER A 67 -11.08 7.89 3.09
CA SER A 67 -11.12 8.47 4.44
C SER A 67 -9.92 8.03 5.27
N SER A 68 -9.63 8.81 6.32
CA SER A 68 -8.53 8.51 7.23
C SER A 68 -8.70 7.21 8.01
N THR A 69 -9.94 6.82 8.28
CA THR A 69 -10.27 5.53 8.91
C THR A 69 -9.91 4.36 8.01
N MET A 70 -10.23 4.45 6.71
CA MET A 70 -9.84 3.40 5.74
C MET A 70 -8.33 3.27 5.63
N ALA A 71 -7.61 4.39 5.66
CA ALA A 71 -6.16 4.41 5.63
C ALA A 71 -5.52 3.68 6.82
N LYS A 72 -6.02 3.95 8.03
CA LYS A 72 -5.56 3.28 9.26
C LYS A 72 -5.82 1.78 9.19
N LEU A 73 -6.99 1.38 8.70
CA LEU A 73 -7.37 -0.02 8.57
C LEU A 73 -6.52 -0.74 7.52
N ALA A 74 -6.26 -0.11 6.37
CA ALA A 74 -5.38 -0.65 5.34
C ALA A 74 -3.94 -0.85 5.86
N MET A 75 -3.39 0.12 6.61
CA MET A 75 -2.08 0.00 7.23
C MET A 75 -2.04 -1.12 8.29
N ALA A 76 -3.08 -1.24 9.11
CA ALA A 76 -3.17 -2.29 10.12
C ALA A 76 -3.26 -3.70 9.49
N LEU A 77 -4.03 -3.85 8.41
CA LEU A 77 -4.09 -5.10 7.65
C LEU A 77 -2.75 -5.41 6.98
N CYS A 78 -2.13 -4.44 6.31
CA CYS A 78 -0.83 -4.60 5.68
C CYS A 78 0.23 -5.06 6.70
N ASN A 79 0.31 -4.42 7.88
CA ASN A 79 1.20 -4.85 8.95
C ASN A 79 0.85 -6.26 9.45
N ARG A 80 -0.43 -6.62 9.59
CA ARG A 80 -0.81 -7.97 10.04
C ARG A 80 -0.39 -9.05 9.04
N TYR A 81 -0.59 -8.82 7.75
CA TYR A 81 -0.32 -9.81 6.72
C TYR A 81 1.15 -9.84 6.29
N TRP A 82 1.87 -8.72 6.37
CA TRP A 82 3.25 -8.59 5.92
C TRP A 82 4.28 -8.53 7.06
N ASN A 83 3.87 -8.66 8.32
CA ASN A 83 4.82 -8.76 9.44
C ASN A 83 5.49 -10.15 9.44
N PRO A 84 6.81 -10.24 9.17
CA PRO A 84 7.51 -11.52 9.11
C PRO A 84 7.54 -12.24 10.46
N THR A 85 7.33 -11.54 11.58
CA THR A 85 7.33 -12.11 12.94
C THR A 85 6.02 -12.83 13.29
N LEU A 86 4.93 -12.54 12.57
CA LEU A 86 3.60 -13.14 12.82
C LEU A 86 3.23 -14.26 11.82
N GLN A 87 4.12 -14.58 10.89
CA GLN A 87 3.95 -15.65 9.90
C GLN A 87 4.58 -16.99 10.36
N VAL A 88 4.65 -17.24 11.68
CA VAL A 88 5.17 -18.48 12.30
C VAL A 88 4.07 -19.20 13.05
#